data_AF-A0A7W0ZCX9-F1
#
_entry.id   AF-A0A7W0ZCX9-F1
#
_cell.length_a   1.000
_cell.length_b   1.000
_cell.length_c   1.000
_cell.angle_alpha   90.00
_cell.angle_beta   90.00
_cell.angle_gamma   90.00
#
_symmetry.space_group_name_H-M   'P 1'
#
loop_
_entity.id
_entity.type
_entity.pdbx_description
1 polymer ?
#
loop_
_entity_poly.entity_id
_entity_poly.type
_entity_poly.pdbx_seq_one_letter_code
_entity_poly.pdbx_strand_id
1 'polypeptide(L)'
;MRWASRKSSDLSRKALVLLGLGWLVRPELLVSSALFIALAVIVGWKGRGWRQSLSQIAWAFTVPLAYQGFRMGYYGMLTSNPAIAKEGSQLWWEQGWQYLLDFLRPYGMEIPLAALVGFFYVPIVIGLFSRGRSRAALVATVVPLTGLIHATFIIAVGGDYVHARLLLPALFATLAPACVVPVNRQFAGVLVVVPLWAAVCGLFLRPGGREWSSGEPFTRAHVFDALTLGDVGYGPVGVQPRWLDGAGLYLQPTFLPDSTTKVPVPTSASVPVVAVRAIGLTGYSYGVAVDILDLHGLADPLTSHLLLETRGYPGHEKTPPAPWIAARLFDRPELPLAQQILLPDQVSLGEDNPVGIEFLEQTRWAEAALACPAMQRLQQASRDRLSWSRFISNIWESPRNTVMRWPENPRDAYHEFCGEGEPREVASLY
;
A
#
# COMPACT_ATOMS: atom_id res chain seq x y z
N MET A 1 24.66 -18.82 -6.33
CA MET A 1 25.16 -20.10 -5.76
C MET A 1 26.61 -20.09 -5.21
N ARG A 2 27.47 -19.11 -5.52
CA ARG A 2 28.89 -19.13 -5.08
C ARG A 2 29.11 -19.19 -3.55
N TRP A 3 28.19 -18.68 -2.73
CA TRP A 3 28.28 -18.79 -1.26
C TRP A 3 27.94 -20.20 -0.75
N ALA A 4 26.85 -20.80 -1.24
CA ALA A 4 26.39 -22.12 -0.84
C ALA A 4 27.36 -23.25 -1.20
N SER A 5 28.22 -23.02 -2.20
CA SER A 5 29.25 -23.95 -2.66
C SER A 5 30.63 -23.74 -2.02
N ARG A 6 30.81 -22.74 -1.14
CA ARG A 6 32.09 -22.49 -0.44
C ARG A 6 32.23 -23.40 0.79
N LYS A 7 33.48 -23.66 1.18
CA LYS A 7 33.81 -24.34 2.44
C LYS A 7 33.34 -23.52 3.65
N SER A 8 33.66 -22.23 3.68
CA SER A 8 33.10 -21.28 4.67
C SER A 8 31.69 -20.88 4.30
N SER A 9 30.81 -20.88 5.30
CA SER A 9 29.43 -20.39 5.20
C SER A 9 29.29 -18.94 5.65
N ASP A 10 30.38 -18.23 5.94
CA ASP A 10 30.29 -16.88 6.49
C ASP A 10 29.81 -15.86 5.45
N LEU A 11 28.88 -15.01 5.86
CA LEU A 11 28.48 -13.84 5.12
C LEU A 11 29.23 -12.63 5.67
N SER A 12 29.64 -11.73 4.78
CA SER A 12 30.19 -10.44 5.19
C SER A 12 29.13 -9.60 5.91
N ARG A 13 29.55 -8.68 6.78
CA ARG A 13 28.63 -7.71 7.41
C ARG A 13 27.81 -6.94 6.37
N LYS A 14 28.44 -6.55 5.25
CA LYS A 14 27.77 -5.88 4.12
C LYS A 14 26.64 -6.75 3.54
N ALA A 15 26.88 -8.05 3.36
CA ALA A 15 25.85 -8.97 2.87
C ALA A 15 24.71 -9.15 3.87
N LEU A 16 25.00 -9.19 5.18
CA LEU A 16 23.97 -9.27 6.23
C LEU A 16 23.10 -8.01 6.25
N VAL A 17 23.72 -6.82 6.18
CA VAL A 17 22.99 -5.55 6.08
C VAL A 17 22.08 -5.58 4.84
N LEU A 18 22.61 -5.94 3.67
CA LEU A 18 21.84 -6.06 2.43
C LEU A 18 20.64 -7.01 2.56
N LEU A 19 20.82 -8.17 3.22
CA LEU A 19 19.74 -9.12 3.47
C LEU A 19 18.64 -8.54 4.36
N GLY A 20 18.98 -7.64 5.30
CA GLY A 20 18.01 -6.98 6.16
C GLY A 20 17.27 -5.82 5.49
N LEU A 21 17.82 -5.22 4.43
CA LEU A 21 17.22 -4.05 3.76
C LEU A 21 15.88 -4.36 3.08
N GLY A 22 15.49 -5.63 2.89
CA GLY A 22 14.23 -5.97 2.22
C GLY A 22 13.02 -5.28 2.84
N TRP A 23 12.91 -5.28 4.17
CA TRP A 23 11.85 -4.59 4.91
C TRP A 23 11.80 -3.07 4.63
N LEU A 24 12.93 -2.44 4.31
CA LEU A 24 12.98 -1.01 4.01
C LEU A 24 12.48 -0.68 2.61
N VAL A 25 12.63 -1.61 1.67
CA VAL A 25 12.11 -1.46 0.30
C VAL A 25 10.59 -1.65 0.31
N ARG A 26 10.12 -2.74 0.92
CA ARG A 26 8.72 -3.15 0.95
C ARG A 26 8.42 -3.94 2.23
N PRO A 27 7.40 -3.59 3.04
CA PRO A 27 7.09 -4.28 4.30
C PRO A 27 7.02 -5.82 4.21
N GLU A 28 6.40 -6.35 3.17
CA GLU A 28 6.22 -7.77 2.88
C GLU A 28 7.53 -8.51 2.57
N LEU A 29 8.59 -7.81 2.14
CA LEU A 29 9.92 -8.39 1.97
C LEU A 29 10.62 -8.66 3.31
N LEU A 30 10.01 -8.28 4.45
CA LEU A 30 10.46 -8.72 5.77
C LEU A 30 10.49 -10.25 5.86
N VAL A 31 9.47 -10.93 5.32
CA VAL A 31 9.41 -12.41 5.33
C VAL A 31 10.59 -12.99 4.56
N SER A 32 10.89 -12.43 3.37
CA SER A 32 12.04 -12.85 2.56
C SER A 32 13.37 -12.62 3.30
N SER A 33 13.52 -11.44 3.92
CA SER A 33 14.70 -11.07 4.70
C SER A 33 14.90 -12.03 5.89
N ALA A 34 13.85 -12.29 6.65
CA ALA A 34 13.86 -13.19 7.80
C ALA A 34 14.23 -14.62 7.39
N LEU A 35 13.66 -15.15 6.30
CA LEU A 35 13.96 -16.49 5.80
C LEU A 35 15.42 -16.61 5.32
N PHE A 36 15.96 -15.60 4.64
CA PHE A 36 17.37 -15.61 4.22
C PHE A 36 18.35 -15.48 5.38
N ILE A 37 18.01 -14.68 6.40
CA ILE A 37 18.82 -14.58 7.63
C ILE A 37 18.76 -15.89 8.42
N ALA A 38 17.56 -16.49 8.57
CA ALA A 38 17.39 -17.78 9.22
C ALA A 38 18.19 -18.87 8.48
N LEU A 39 18.14 -18.90 7.15
CA LEU A 39 18.95 -19.77 6.31
C LEU A 39 20.46 -19.58 6.57
N ALA A 40 20.94 -18.34 6.64
CA ALA A 40 22.34 -18.04 6.90
C ALA A 40 22.81 -18.46 8.31
N VAL A 41 21.92 -18.33 9.31
CA VAL A 41 22.16 -18.77 10.69
C VAL A 41 22.17 -20.29 10.78
N ILE A 42 21.17 -20.98 10.22
CA ILE A 42 21.06 -22.45 10.24
C ILE A 42 22.28 -23.10 9.55
N VAL A 43 22.67 -22.60 8.38
CA VAL A 43 23.82 -23.13 7.63
C VAL A 43 25.15 -22.88 8.36
N GLY A 44 25.21 -21.84 9.18
CA GLY A 44 26.37 -21.47 10.00
C GLY A 44 26.43 -22.12 11.37
N TRP A 45 25.31 -22.60 11.90
CA TRP A 45 25.12 -22.90 13.31
C TRP A 45 26.15 -23.87 13.89
N LYS A 46 26.43 -24.97 13.19
CA LYS A 46 27.40 -25.98 13.66
C LYS A 46 28.83 -25.45 13.82
N GLY A 47 29.19 -24.37 13.12
CA GLY A 47 30.52 -23.75 13.22
C GLY A 47 30.55 -22.44 14.00
N ARG A 48 29.39 -21.81 14.25
CA ARG A 48 29.24 -20.50 14.87
C ARG A 48 28.36 -20.64 16.10
N GLY A 49 28.94 -20.59 17.30
CA GLY A 49 28.16 -20.59 18.54
C GLY A 49 27.13 -19.44 18.58
N TRP A 50 26.18 -19.51 19.50
CA TRP A 50 25.02 -18.61 19.58
C TRP A 50 25.35 -17.11 19.54
N ARG A 51 26.49 -16.69 20.13
CA ARG A 51 26.93 -15.27 20.14
C ARG A 51 27.18 -14.72 18.74
N GLN A 52 27.77 -15.53 17.86
CA GLN A 52 28.04 -15.14 16.48
C GLN A 52 26.75 -15.09 15.66
N SER A 53 25.85 -16.06 15.86
CA SER A 53 24.50 -16.03 15.26
C SER A 53 23.72 -14.78 15.66
N LEU A 54 23.77 -14.39 16.95
CA LEU A 54 23.16 -13.16 17.43
C LEU A 54 23.79 -11.93 16.78
N SER A 55 25.12 -11.90 16.63
CA SER A 55 25.80 -10.82 15.91
C SER A 55 25.35 -10.70 14.46
N GLN A 56 25.10 -11.82 13.76
CA GLN A 56 24.60 -11.79 12.39
C GLN A 56 23.19 -11.21 12.28
N ILE A 57 22.30 -11.63 13.19
CA ILE A 57 20.95 -11.09 13.29
C ILE A 57 21.01 -9.59 13.58
N ALA A 58 21.85 -9.17 14.54
CA ALA A 58 22.04 -7.76 14.86
C ALA A 58 22.50 -6.96 13.64
N TRP A 59 23.54 -7.42 12.92
CA TRP A 59 24.00 -6.74 11.69
C TRP A 59 22.94 -6.64 10.61
N ALA A 60 22.10 -7.67 10.45
CA ALA A 60 21.04 -7.63 9.46
C ALA A 60 19.93 -6.64 9.84
N PHE A 61 19.55 -6.56 11.12
CA PHE A 61 18.41 -5.74 11.54
C PHE A 61 18.76 -4.34 12.06
N THR A 62 20.04 -4.00 12.25
CA THR A 62 20.44 -2.68 12.80
C THR A 62 19.89 -1.51 11.97
N VAL A 63 20.14 -1.51 10.65
CA VAL A 63 19.68 -0.42 9.76
C VAL A 63 18.14 -0.41 9.62
N PRO A 64 17.48 -1.56 9.36
CA PRO A 64 16.02 -1.61 9.32
C PRO A 64 15.33 -1.13 10.59
N LEU A 65 15.79 -1.56 11.77
CA LEU A 65 15.19 -1.17 13.05
C LEU A 65 15.44 0.30 13.37
N ALA A 66 16.62 0.83 13.08
CA ALA A 66 16.91 2.26 13.26
C ALA A 66 15.99 3.12 12.38
N TYR A 67 15.83 2.75 11.10
CA TYR A 67 14.91 3.46 10.21
C TYR A 67 13.44 3.26 10.59
N GLN A 68 13.05 2.07 11.09
CA GLN A 68 11.71 1.86 11.61
C GLN A 68 11.42 2.78 12.81
N GLY A 69 12.37 2.92 13.74
CA GLY A 69 12.25 3.86 14.85
C GLY A 69 12.13 5.31 14.37
N PHE A 70 12.90 5.70 13.35
CA PHE A 70 12.76 6.99 12.69
C PHE A 70 11.37 7.18 12.07
N ARG A 71 10.87 6.21 11.30
CA ARG A 71 9.53 6.26 10.70
C ARG A 71 8.43 6.39 11.75
N MET A 72 8.53 5.60 12.83
CA MET A 72 7.58 5.66 13.93
C MET A 72 7.56 7.04 14.58
N GLY A 73 8.74 7.65 14.80
CA GLY A 73 8.81 8.99 15.37
C GLY A 73 8.36 10.10 14.41
N TYR A 74 8.65 9.95 13.11
CA TYR A 74 8.31 10.94 12.08
C TYR A 74 6.82 10.90 11.71
N TYR A 75 6.25 9.71 11.50
CA TYR A 75 4.86 9.53 11.05
C TYR A 75 3.87 9.24 12.19
N GLY A 76 4.36 8.84 13.38
CA GLY A 76 3.48 8.44 14.49
C GLY A 76 2.75 7.13 14.27
N MET A 77 3.21 6.29 13.33
CA MET A 77 2.60 5.00 12.95
C MET A 77 3.67 3.94 12.62
N LEU A 78 3.34 2.66 12.79
CA LEU A 78 4.21 1.53 12.45
C LEU A 78 4.28 1.30 10.94
N THR A 79 3.14 1.49 10.28
CA THR A 79 2.98 1.35 8.82
C THR A 79 2.55 2.68 8.24
N SER A 80 2.68 2.81 6.92
CA SER A 80 2.26 4.00 6.20
C SER A 80 0.73 4.04 6.06
N ASN A 81 0.14 5.23 5.99
CA ASN A 81 -1.28 5.45 5.68
C ASN A 81 -1.84 4.56 4.55
N PRO A 82 -1.14 4.35 3.41
CA PRO A 82 -1.63 3.47 2.35
C PRO A 82 -1.86 2.01 2.78
N ALA A 83 -1.09 1.50 3.76
CA ALA A 83 -1.28 0.13 4.25
C ALA A 83 -2.58 -0.02 5.05
N ILE A 84 -2.96 1.05 5.75
CA ILE A 84 -4.18 1.16 6.56
C ILE A 84 -5.39 1.44 5.65
N ALA A 85 -5.27 2.41 4.74
CA ALA A 85 -6.30 2.80 3.80
C ALA A 85 -6.74 1.64 2.88
N LYS A 86 -5.78 0.81 2.45
CA LYS A 86 -6.04 -0.36 1.59
C LYS A 86 -6.35 -1.64 2.35
N GLU A 87 -6.47 -1.58 3.68
CA GLU A 87 -6.72 -2.74 4.54
C GLU A 87 -5.81 -3.94 4.23
N GLY A 88 -4.50 -3.68 4.08
CA GLY A 88 -3.51 -4.69 3.67
C GLY A 88 -3.25 -5.81 4.69
N SER A 89 -4.02 -5.86 5.78
CA SER A 89 -4.02 -6.90 6.82
C SER A 89 -5.30 -7.73 6.84
N GLN A 90 -6.33 -7.34 6.10
CA GLN A 90 -7.59 -8.09 6.02
C GLN A 90 -7.53 -9.15 4.91
N LEU A 91 -8.25 -10.25 5.10
CA LEU A 91 -8.28 -11.36 4.15
C LEU A 91 -9.39 -11.17 3.11
N TRP A 92 -9.06 -11.42 1.84
CA TRP A 92 -10.00 -11.42 0.73
C TRP A 92 -9.59 -12.42 -0.35
N TRP A 93 -9.60 -13.71 0.02
CA TRP A 93 -9.12 -14.82 -0.81
C TRP A 93 -9.79 -14.92 -2.18
N GLU A 94 -11.10 -14.64 -2.26
CA GLU A 94 -11.85 -14.73 -3.51
C GLU A 94 -11.29 -13.77 -4.56
N GLN A 95 -11.15 -12.48 -4.20
CA GLN A 95 -10.55 -11.47 -5.06
C GLN A 95 -9.09 -11.80 -5.40
N GLY A 96 -8.32 -12.28 -4.43
CA GLY A 96 -6.92 -12.63 -4.67
C GLY A 96 -6.75 -13.84 -5.59
N TRP A 97 -7.70 -14.79 -5.58
CA TRP A 97 -7.73 -15.90 -6.52
C TRP A 97 -8.06 -15.41 -7.93
N GLN A 98 -9.01 -14.49 -8.08
CA GLN A 98 -9.29 -13.84 -9.35
C GLN A 98 -8.06 -13.08 -9.87
N TYR A 99 -7.33 -12.37 -9.00
CA TYR A 99 -6.08 -11.69 -9.33
C TYR A 99 -4.98 -12.65 -9.80
N LEU A 100 -4.83 -13.81 -9.15
CA LEU A 100 -3.90 -14.84 -9.62
C LEU A 100 -4.30 -15.38 -11.00
N LEU A 101 -5.59 -15.67 -11.20
CA LEU A 101 -6.06 -16.20 -12.49
C LEU A 101 -5.92 -15.19 -13.61
N ASP A 102 -6.15 -13.91 -13.34
CA ASP A 102 -5.88 -12.82 -14.28
C ASP A 102 -4.40 -12.73 -14.63
N PHE A 103 -3.48 -13.03 -13.70
CA PHE A 103 -2.06 -13.13 -14.03
C PHE A 103 -1.71 -14.38 -14.85
N LEU A 104 -2.29 -15.54 -14.54
CA LEU A 104 -1.89 -16.81 -15.15
C LEU A 104 -2.51 -17.04 -16.54
N ARG A 105 -3.83 -16.85 -16.67
CA ARG A 105 -4.62 -17.27 -17.83
C ARG A 105 -4.29 -16.52 -19.13
N PRO A 106 -4.09 -15.19 -19.15
CA PRO A 106 -3.82 -14.48 -20.40
C PRO A 106 -2.57 -14.96 -21.14
N TYR A 107 -1.61 -15.56 -20.42
CA TYR A 107 -0.35 -16.00 -20.99
C TYR A 107 -0.15 -17.52 -20.88
N GLY A 108 -1.11 -18.28 -20.36
CA GLY A 108 -0.93 -19.71 -20.08
C GLY A 108 0.30 -19.99 -19.20
N MET A 109 0.51 -19.18 -18.15
CA MET A 109 1.70 -19.20 -17.30
C MET A 109 1.94 -20.56 -16.62
N GLU A 110 0.91 -21.40 -16.51
CA GLU A 110 1.02 -22.78 -16.05
C GLU A 110 2.03 -23.59 -16.87
N ILE A 111 2.20 -23.32 -18.17
CA ILE A 111 3.13 -24.03 -19.06
C ILE A 111 4.59 -23.77 -18.65
N PRO A 112 5.11 -22.53 -18.66
CA PRO A 112 6.49 -22.27 -18.27
C PRO A 112 6.75 -22.60 -16.79
N LEU A 113 5.75 -22.45 -15.91
CA LEU A 113 5.89 -22.81 -14.49
C LEU A 113 6.01 -24.33 -14.29
N ALA A 114 5.18 -25.13 -14.96
CA ALA A 114 5.28 -26.59 -14.90
C ALA A 114 6.62 -27.08 -15.47
N ALA A 115 7.07 -26.50 -16.59
CA ALA A 115 8.37 -26.80 -17.18
C ALA A 115 9.52 -26.45 -16.23
N LEU A 116 9.47 -25.29 -15.57
CA LEU A 116 10.46 -24.88 -14.57
C LEU A 116 10.49 -25.85 -13.37
N VAL A 117 9.34 -26.26 -12.86
CA VAL A 117 9.29 -27.21 -11.74
C VAL A 117 9.85 -28.58 -12.15
N GLY A 118 9.35 -29.14 -13.25
CA GLY A 118 9.67 -30.49 -13.70
C GLY A 118 11.08 -30.65 -14.26
N PHE A 119 11.55 -29.70 -15.09
CA PHE A 119 12.84 -29.81 -15.78
C PHE A 119 13.99 -29.07 -15.10
N PHE A 120 13.71 -28.18 -14.12
CA PHE A 120 14.76 -27.46 -13.41
C PHE A 120 14.78 -27.76 -11.90
N TYR A 121 13.70 -27.49 -11.16
CA TYR A 121 13.72 -27.60 -9.70
C TYR A 121 13.84 -29.03 -9.20
N VAL A 122 13.00 -29.94 -9.68
CA VAL A 122 13.00 -31.34 -9.23
C VAL A 122 14.36 -32.02 -9.49
N PRO A 123 14.95 -31.96 -10.71
CA PRO A 123 16.25 -32.59 -10.98
C PRO A 123 17.40 -31.98 -10.17
N ILE A 124 17.42 -30.66 -10.00
CA ILE A 124 18.47 -29.99 -9.22
C ILE A 124 18.40 -30.39 -7.75
N VAL A 125 17.21 -30.31 -7.14
CA VAL A 125 17.06 -30.57 -5.71
C VAL A 125 17.42 -32.03 -5.41
N ILE A 126 16.87 -32.98 -6.17
CA ILE A 126 17.22 -34.41 -6.05
C ILE A 126 18.72 -34.62 -6.26
N GLY A 127 19.28 -34.02 -7.30
CA GLY A 127 20.70 -34.14 -7.64
C GLY A 127 21.64 -33.52 -6.59
N LEU A 128 21.21 -32.49 -5.87
CA LEU A 128 21.98 -31.88 -4.79
C LEU A 128 21.92 -32.72 -3.51
N PHE A 129 20.75 -33.27 -3.19
CA PHE A 129 20.60 -34.20 -2.06
C PHE A 129 21.39 -35.49 -2.27
N SER A 130 21.30 -36.11 -3.45
CA SER A 130 22.01 -37.36 -3.75
C SER A 130 23.55 -37.21 -3.71
N ARG A 131 24.05 -36.00 -3.96
CA ARG A 131 25.49 -35.67 -3.88
C ARG A 131 25.92 -35.14 -2.50
N GLY A 132 25.04 -35.21 -1.48
CA GLY A 132 25.33 -34.73 -0.13
C GLY A 132 25.52 -33.21 -0.02
N ARG A 133 25.05 -32.43 -1.00
CA ARG A 133 25.20 -30.97 -1.04
C ARG A 133 24.04 -30.25 -0.35
N SER A 134 23.75 -30.61 0.90
CA SER A 134 22.57 -30.15 1.64
C SER A 134 22.44 -28.63 1.73
N ARG A 135 23.56 -27.88 1.82
CA ARG A 135 23.54 -26.40 1.82
C ARG A 135 23.01 -25.82 0.52
N ALA A 136 23.47 -26.37 -0.61
CA ALA A 136 23.03 -25.93 -1.92
C ALA A 136 21.56 -26.34 -2.17
N ALA A 137 21.16 -27.54 -1.73
CA ALA A 137 19.77 -27.98 -1.80
C ALA A 137 18.86 -27.05 -0.99
N LEU A 138 19.24 -26.72 0.25
CA LEU A 138 18.50 -25.80 1.11
C LEU A 138 18.33 -24.41 0.46
N VAL A 139 19.39 -23.86 -0.15
CA VAL A 139 19.29 -22.58 -0.88
C VAL A 139 18.39 -22.69 -2.11
N ALA A 140 18.49 -23.78 -2.87
CA ALA A 140 17.66 -24.03 -4.05
C ALA A 140 16.17 -24.21 -3.71
N THR A 141 15.85 -24.63 -2.48
CA THR A 141 14.47 -24.81 -2.00
C THR A 141 13.93 -23.58 -1.27
N VAL A 142 14.72 -22.93 -0.39
CA VAL A 142 14.24 -21.82 0.44
C VAL A 142 13.96 -20.57 -0.39
N VAL A 143 14.81 -20.27 -1.38
CA VAL A 143 14.59 -19.09 -2.24
C VAL A 143 13.25 -19.12 -2.97
N PRO A 144 12.88 -20.16 -3.73
CA PRO A 144 11.57 -20.19 -4.38
C PRO A 144 10.43 -20.30 -3.37
N LEU A 145 10.64 -20.97 -2.22
CA LEU A 145 9.65 -20.99 -1.15
C LEU A 145 9.34 -19.57 -0.63
N THR A 146 10.33 -18.67 -0.55
CA THR A 146 10.07 -17.27 -0.19
C THR A 146 9.15 -16.57 -1.20
N GLY A 147 9.34 -16.84 -2.49
CA GLY A 147 8.47 -16.34 -3.55
C GLY A 147 7.05 -16.88 -3.43
N LEU A 148 6.89 -18.18 -3.18
CA LEU A 148 5.58 -18.80 -2.98
C LEU A 148 4.85 -18.25 -1.75
N ILE A 149 5.52 -18.11 -0.60
CA ILE A 149 4.92 -17.52 0.61
C ILE A 149 4.46 -16.09 0.33
N HIS A 150 5.27 -15.31 -0.39
CA HIS A 150 4.92 -13.95 -0.77
C HIS A 150 3.70 -13.93 -1.72
N ALA A 151 3.66 -14.79 -2.74
CA ALA A 151 2.48 -14.93 -3.61
C ALA A 151 1.23 -15.29 -2.79
N THR A 152 1.32 -16.25 -1.87
CA THR A 152 0.20 -16.63 -1.00
C THR A 152 -0.27 -15.46 -0.15
N PHE A 153 0.63 -14.65 0.41
CA PHE A 153 0.25 -13.44 1.14
C PHE A 153 -0.53 -12.45 0.26
N ILE A 154 -0.07 -12.20 -0.96
CA ILE A 154 -0.75 -11.29 -1.91
C ILE A 154 -2.14 -11.82 -2.27
N ILE A 155 -2.26 -13.13 -2.52
CA ILE A 155 -3.54 -13.80 -2.79
C ILE A 155 -4.46 -13.71 -1.55
N ALA A 156 -3.90 -13.88 -0.35
CA ALA A 156 -4.66 -13.84 0.89
C ALA A 156 -5.33 -12.49 1.13
N VAL A 157 -4.63 -11.39 0.83
CA VAL A 157 -5.11 -10.02 1.07
C VAL A 157 -5.94 -9.44 -0.08
N GLY A 158 -6.15 -10.20 -1.17
CA GLY A 158 -6.99 -9.78 -2.30
C GLY A 158 -6.25 -9.17 -3.50
N GLY A 159 -4.91 -9.14 -3.51
CA GLY A 159 -4.16 -8.60 -4.63
C GLY A 159 -4.18 -7.07 -4.73
N ASP A 160 -4.30 -6.55 -5.94
CA ASP A 160 -4.24 -5.12 -6.26
C ASP A 160 -4.94 -4.89 -7.58
N TYR A 161 -5.46 -3.70 -7.85
CA TYR A 161 -6.21 -3.38 -9.06
C TYR A 161 -5.35 -3.30 -10.35
N VAL A 162 -4.01 -3.38 -10.24
CA VAL A 162 -3.07 -3.33 -11.38
C VAL A 162 -2.53 -4.73 -11.71
N HIS A 163 -2.59 -5.10 -12.99
CA HIS A 163 -2.35 -6.45 -13.47
C HIS A 163 -0.97 -6.95 -13.09
N ALA A 164 -0.96 -8.08 -12.40
CA ALA A 164 0.23 -8.81 -11.98
C ALA A 164 1.24 -8.04 -11.12
N ARG A 165 1.07 -6.73 -10.90
CA ARG A 165 2.10 -5.83 -10.34
C ARG A 165 2.65 -6.34 -9.02
N LEU A 166 1.76 -6.79 -8.14
CA LEU A 166 2.15 -7.35 -6.84
C LEU A 166 2.72 -8.76 -6.93
N LEU A 167 2.33 -9.59 -7.91
CA LEU A 167 2.81 -10.97 -8.07
C LEU A 167 4.19 -11.04 -8.76
N LEU A 168 4.62 -10.00 -9.47
CA LEU A 168 5.92 -9.98 -10.17
C LEU A 168 7.12 -10.24 -9.24
N PRO A 169 7.28 -9.57 -8.07
CA PRO A 169 8.37 -9.88 -7.15
C PRO A 169 8.38 -11.34 -6.68
N ALA A 170 7.20 -11.93 -6.44
CA ALA A 170 7.07 -13.33 -6.05
C ALA A 170 7.48 -14.28 -7.18
N LEU A 171 7.11 -13.97 -8.43
CA LEU A 171 7.58 -14.69 -9.61
C LEU A 171 9.11 -14.60 -9.73
N PHE A 172 9.68 -13.39 -9.68
CA PHE A 172 11.13 -13.22 -9.82
C PHE A 172 11.92 -13.87 -8.69
N ALA A 173 11.42 -13.83 -7.45
CA ALA A 173 12.01 -14.59 -6.34
C ALA A 173 11.99 -16.10 -6.61
N THR A 174 10.89 -16.61 -7.19
CA THR A 174 10.75 -18.01 -7.61
C THR A 174 11.64 -18.36 -8.80
N LEU A 175 12.00 -17.41 -9.67
CA LEU A 175 12.88 -17.62 -10.82
C LEU A 175 14.37 -17.44 -10.49
N ALA A 176 14.70 -16.68 -9.45
CA ALA A 176 16.07 -16.26 -9.15
C ALA A 176 17.11 -17.40 -9.11
N PRO A 177 16.83 -18.59 -8.52
CA PRO A 177 17.75 -19.72 -8.57
C PRO A 177 18.04 -20.21 -10.00
N ALA A 178 17.05 -20.22 -10.88
CA ALA A 178 17.20 -20.62 -12.27
C ALA A 178 18.09 -19.66 -13.06
N CYS A 179 17.98 -18.37 -12.79
CA CYS A 179 18.78 -17.34 -13.45
C CYS A 179 20.27 -17.36 -13.08
N VAL A 180 20.68 -18.06 -12.01
CA VAL A 180 22.07 -18.06 -11.52
C VAL A 180 22.77 -19.42 -11.63
N VAL A 181 22.10 -20.44 -12.16
CA VAL A 181 22.68 -21.76 -12.42
C VAL A 181 23.23 -21.78 -13.86
N PRO A 182 24.48 -22.25 -14.06
CA PRO A 182 25.03 -22.39 -15.40
C PRO A 182 24.17 -23.32 -16.26
N VAL A 183 23.89 -22.86 -17.49
CA VAL A 183 23.14 -23.63 -18.47
C VAL A 183 23.90 -24.91 -18.84
N ASN A 184 23.20 -26.03 -18.90
CA ASN A 184 23.73 -27.30 -19.38
C ASN A 184 22.61 -28.15 -20.03
N ARG A 185 22.98 -29.31 -20.58
CA ARG A 185 22.06 -30.20 -21.32
C ARG A 185 20.87 -30.69 -20.48
N GLN A 186 20.99 -30.70 -19.15
CA GLN A 186 19.89 -31.13 -18.27
C GLN A 186 18.73 -30.11 -18.25
N PHE A 187 18.96 -28.88 -18.73
CA PHE A 187 17.94 -27.82 -18.83
C PHE A 187 17.43 -27.60 -20.26
N ALA A 188 17.79 -28.47 -21.21
CA ALA A 188 17.40 -28.34 -22.60
C ALA A 188 15.88 -28.19 -22.78
N GLY A 189 15.08 -28.90 -21.97
CA GLY A 189 13.62 -28.77 -21.98
C GLY A 189 13.13 -27.35 -21.66
N VAL A 190 13.66 -26.72 -20.59
CA VAL A 190 13.30 -25.34 -20.23
C VAL A 190 13.75 -24.35 -21.30
N LEU A 191 14.95 -24.54 -21.86
CA LEU A 191 15.51 -23.68 -22.90
C LEU A 191 14.74 -23.74 -24.23
N VAL A 192 13.96 -24.79 -24.47
CA VAL A 192 13.09 -24.89 -25.65
C VAL A 192 11.69 -24.37 -25.32
N VAL A 193 11.11 -24.83 -24.21
CA VAL A 193 9.73 -24.49 -23.85
C VAL A 193 9.56 -23.00 -23.58
N VAL A 194 10.44 -22.37 -22.80
CA VAL A 194 10.27 -20.96 -22.39
C VAL A 194 10.38 -19.99 -23.57
N PRO A 195 11.35 -20.09 -24.49
CA PRO A 195 11.38 -19.21 -25.66
C PRO A 195 10.22 -19.41 -26.62
N LEU A 196 9.79 -20.66 -26.85
CA LEU A 196 8.62 -20.94 -27.69
C LEU A 196 7.35 -20.36 -27.06
N TRP A 197 7.16 -20.56 -25.76
CA TRP A 197 6.07 -19.95 -25.01
C TRP A 197 6.12 -18.41 -25.10
N ALA A 198 7.28 -17.80 -24.89
CA ALA A 198 7.44 -16.34 -24.96
C ALA A 198 7.14 -15.81 -26.37
N ALA A 199 7.52 -16.53 -27.42
CA ALA A 199 7.16 -16.20 -28.80
C ALA A 199 5.64 -16.30 -29.03
N VAL A 200 5.00 -17.34 -28.52
CA VAL A 200 3.53 -17.49 -28.58
C VAL A 200 2.83 -16.35 -27.85
N CYS A 201 3.31 -15.97 -26.66
CA CYS A 201 2.82 -14.80 -25.93
C CYS A 201 3.00 -13.51 -26.73
N GLY A 202 4.19 -13.29 -27.29
CA GLY A 202 4.50 -12.09 -28.07
C GLY A 202 3.66 -11.95 -29.33
N LEU A 203 3.31 -13.07 -29.97
CA LEU A 203 2.64 -13.08 -31.28
C LEU A 203 1.12 -13.27 -31.21
N PHE A 204 0.61 -14.05 -30.26
CA PHE A 204 -0.77 -14.54 -30.29
C PHE A 204 -1.56 -14.26 -29.02
N LEU A 205 -0.92 -14.30 -27.84
CA LEU A 205 -1.65 -14.10 -26.59
C LEU A 205 -1.71 -12.62 -26.21
N ARG A 206 -2.90 -12.14 -25.87
CA ARG A 206 -3.15 -10.78 -25.40
C ARG A 206 -4.12 -10.85 -24.21
N PRO A 207 -3.94 -10.03 -23.17
CA PRO A 207 -4.98 -9.85 -22.18
C PRO A 207 -6.26 -9.41 -22.88
N GLY A 208 -7.38 -10.05 -22.55
CA GLY A 208 -8.67 -9.75 -23.17
C GLY A 208 -9.09 -8.33 -22.84
N GLY A 209 -9.21 -7.47 -23.85
CA GLY A 209 -9.84 -6.16 -23.67
C GLY A 209 -11.33 -6.31 -23.87
N ARG A 210 -12.14 -6.31 -22.80
CA ARG A 210 -13.59 -6.05 -22.89
C ARG A 210 -14.27 -5.77 -21.53
N GLU A 211 -14.92 -4.60 -21.54
CA GLU A 211 -16.21 -4.18 -20.95
C GLU A 211 -16.48 -4.22 -19.43
N TRP A 212 -17.01 -3.09 -18.98
CA TRP A 212 -17.09 -2.48 -17.64
C TRP A 212 -18.01 -3.18 -16.61
N SER A 213 -18.66 -4.30 -16.93
CA SER A 213 -19.90 -4.65 -16.20
C SER A 213 -19.83 -5.75 -15.12
N SER A 214 -18.67 -6.28 -14.70
CA SER A 214 -18.68 -7.30 -13.62
C SER A 214 -17.36 -7.57 -12.86
N GLY A 215 -16.44 -6.61 -12.73
CA GLY A 215 -15.12 -6.84 -12.13
C GLY A 215 -14.02 -6.61 -13.14
N GLU A 216 -13.17 -5.62 -12.89
CA GLU A 216 -12.21 -5.17 -13.89
C GLU A 216 -11.09 -6.22 -14.13
N PRO A 217 -10.66 -6.43 -15.38
CA PRO A 217 -9.32 -6.95 -15.62
C PRO A 217 -8.34 -5.92 -15.10
N PHE A 218 -7.33 -6.38 -14.36
CA PHE A 218 -6.36 -5.53 -13.69
C PHE A 218 -5.49 -4.68 -14.68
N THR A 219 -5.69 -4.84 -15.98
CA THR A 219 -4.89 -4.26 -17.07
C THR A 219 -5.34 -2.84 -17.43
N ARG A 220 -5.35 -1.92 -16.46
CA ARG A 220 -5.37 -0.48 -16.78
C ARG A 220 -3.96 -0.02 -17.19
N ALA A 221 -3.72 0.10 -18.50
CA ALA A 221 -2.72 1.02 -18.99
C ALA A 221 -3.36 2.42 -18.96
N HIS A 222 -2.84 3.34 -18.15
CA HIS A 222 -3.21 4.75 -18.29
C HIS A 222 -2.70 5.22 -19.65
N VAL A 223 -3.59 5.29 -20.64
CA VAL A 223 -3.28 5.78 -21.98
C VAL A 223 -3.35 7.31 -21.93
N PHE A 224 -2.31 7.93 -21.40
CA PHE A 224 -2.02 9.32 -21.70
C PHE A 224 -0.74 9.34 -22.52
N ASP A 225 -0.79 9.94 -23.70
CA ASP A 225 0.41 10.35 -24.45
C ASP A 225 1.04 11.58 -23.77
N ALA A 226 1.24 11.49 -22.45
CA ALA A 226 1.68 12.57 -21.58
C ALA A 226 2.88 12.10 -20.75
N LEU A 227 3.99 12.81 -20.87
CA LEU A 227 5.24 12.54 -20.18
C LEU A 227 5.53 13.58 -19.09
N THR A 228 5.01 14.79 -19.26
CA THR A 228 5.21 15.93 -18.35
C THR A 228 3.92 16.35 -17.68
N LEU A 229 4.02 17.07 -16.56
CA LEU A 229 2.89 17.72 -15.92
C LEU A 229 2.18 18.71 -16.88
N GLY A 230 2.95 19.38 -17.75
CA GLY A 230 2.43 20.25 -18.80
C GLY A 230 1.49 19.54 -19.77
N ASP A 231 1.81 18.29 -20.12
CA ASP A 231 1.06 17.51 -21.11
C ASP A 231 -0.36 17.15 -20.61
N VAL A 232 -0.55 17.10 -19.29
CA VAL A 232 -1.86 16.87 -18.65
C VAL A 232 -2.51 18.14 -18.09
N GLY A 233 -2.05 19.31 -18.55
CA GLY A 233 -2.67 20.61 -18.24
C GLY A 233 -2.24 21.25 -16.92
N TYR A 234 -1.23 20.70 -16.22
CA TYR A 234 -0.61 21.38 -15.09
C TYR A 234 0.39 22.44 -15.58
N GLY A 235 0.47 23.56 -14.85
CA GLY A 235 1.50 24.57 -15.09
C GLY A 235 2.90 24.12 -14.61
N PRO A 236 3.90 25.01 -14.68
CA PRO A 236 5.19 24.77 -14.05
C PRO A 236 5.01 24.41 -12.56
N VAL A 237 5.79 23.45 -12.07
CA VAL A 237 5.72 22.98 -10.67
C VAL A 237 5.77 24.15 -9.69
N GLY A 238 4.81 24.19 -8.77
CA GLY A 238 4.73 25.22 -7.73
C GLY A 238 4.17 26.57 -8.20
N VAL A 239 3.83 26.71 -9.48
CA VAL A 239 3.04 27.85 -9.95
C VAL A 239 1.57 27.53 -9.76
N GLN A 240 0.91 28.25 -8.86
CA GLN A 240 -0.51 28.07 -8.62
C GLN A 240 -1.31 28.38 -9.89
N PRO A 241 -2.23 27.49 -10.31
CA PRO A 241 -3.11 27.77 -11.43
C PRO A 241 -3.97 29.01 -11.15
N ARG A 242 -4.27 29.80 -12.18
CA ARG A 242 -5.09 31.02 -12.01
C ARG A 242 -6.49 30.77 -11.47
N TRP A 243 -7.03 29.57 -11.68
CA TRP A 243 -8.36 29.19 -11.18
C TRP A 243 -8.36 28.86 -9.69
N LEU A 244 -7.19 28.67 -9.07
CA LEU A 244 -7.02 28.47 -7.63
C LEU A 244 -6.99 29.85 -6.94
N ASP A 245 -8.12 30.54 -6.97
CA ASP A 245 -8.28 31.93 -6.54
C ASP A 245 -8.50 32.03 -5.02
N GLY A 246 -7.40 31.94 -4.28
CA GLY A 246 -7.36 32.14 -2.83
C GLY A 246 -7.91 30.97 -2.00
N ALA A 247 -7.96 31.19 -0.68
CA ALA A 247 -8.41 30.19 0.28
C ALA A 247 -9.83 29.70 -0.01
N GLY A 248 -10.08 28.43 0.29
CA GLY A 248 -11.32 27.74 -0.04
C GLY A 248 -11.11 26.26 -0.33
N LEU A 249 -12.22 25.52 -0.40
CA LEU A 249 -12.25 24.14 -0.83
C LEU A 249 -12.42 24.05 -2.34
N TYR A 250 -11.56 23.27 -2.99
CA TYR A 250 -11.58 22.96 -4.40
C TYR A 250 -11.78 21.46 -4.57
N LEU A 251 -12.74 21.08 -5.39
CA LEU A 251 -13.08 19.69 -5.69
C LEU A 251 -12.44 19.31 -7.02
N GLN A 252 -11.55 18.31 -7.01
CA GLN A 252 -10.92 17.79 -8.21
C GLN A 252 -11.33 16.33 -8.41
N PRO A 253 -12.36 16.04 -9.24
CA PRO A 253 -12.89 14.69 -9.40
C PRO A 253 -11.94 13.76 -10.17
N THR A 254 -11.06 14.32 -11.00
CA THR A 254 -10.08 13.55 -11.78
C THR A 254 -8.65 13.91 -11.36
N PHE A 255 -7.63 13.27 -11.94
CA PHE A 255 -6.24 13.74 -11.79
C PHE A 255 -5.90 14.90 -12.75
N LEU A 256 -6.86 15.38 -13.55
CA LEU A 256 -6.68 16.52 -14.45
C LEU A 256 -7.20 17.81 -13.78
N PRO A 257 -6.46 18.93 -13.91
CA PRO A 257 -6.79 20.18 -13.23
C PRO A 257 -7.97 20.94 -13.84
N ASP A 258 -8.32 20.67 -15.10
CA ASP A 258 -9.40 21.31 -15.86
C ASP A 258 -10.81 21.07 -15.25
N SER A 259 -10.97 19.92 -14.59
CA SER A 259 -12.21 19.53 -13.91
C SER A 259 -12.38 20.13 -12.50
N THR A 260 -11.44 20.96 -12.04
CA THR A 260 -11.44 21.47 -10.66
C THR A 260 -12.46 22.58 -10.47
N THR A 261 -13.29 22.48 -9.44
CA THR A 261 -14.31 23.48 -9.11
C THR A 261 -14.16 23.99 -7.68
N LYS A 262 -14.30 25.31 -7.48
CA LYS A 262 -14.29 25.91 -6.15
C LYS A 262 -15.68 25.77 -5.53
N VAL A 263 -15.74 25.28 -4.29
CA VAL A 263 -16.99 25.24 -3.52
C VAL A 263 -17.37 26.68 -3.12
N PRO A 264 -18.58 27.16 -3.44
CA PRO A 264 -18.98 28.55 -3.23
C PRO A 264 -19.41 28.83 -1.78
N VAL A 265 -18.70 28.25 -0.81
CA VAL A 265 -18.97 28.42 0.63
C VAL A 265 -17.67 28.78 1.36
N PRO A 266 -17.67 29.80 2.24
CA PRO A 266 -16.50 30.15 3.03
C PRO A 266 -16.01 28.97 3.88
N THR A 267 -14.72 28.69 3.82
CA THR A 267 -14.04 27.70 4.66
C THR A 267 -13.25 28.38 5.77
N SER A 268 -12.94 27.65 6.84
CA SER A 268 -11.97 28.08 7.86
C SER A 268 -10.51 27.93 7.42
N ALA A 269 -10.26 27.30 6.27
CA ALA A 269 -8.93 27.15 5.69
C ALA A 269 -8.27 28.49 5.36
N SER A 270 -6.99 28.63 5.70
CA SER A 270 -6.17 29.82 5.39
C SER A 270 -5.45 29.74 4.04
N VAL A 271 -5.48 28.57 3.42
CA VAL A 271 -4.89 28.27 2.12
C VAL A 271 -5.91 27.53 1.24
N PRO A 272 -5.72 27.47 -0.09
CA PRO A 272 -6.49 26.60 -0.96
C PRO A 272 -6.36 25.13 -0.52
N VAL A 273 -7.49 24.44 -0.36
CA VAL A 273 -7.56 23.01 -0.05
C VAL A 273 -8.11 22.29 -1.28
N VAL A 274 -7.32 21.43 -1.91
CA VAL A 274 -7.76 20.62 -3.07
C VAL A 274 -8.09 19.21 -2.60
N ALA A 275 -9.38 18.88 -2.63
CA ALA A 275 -9.87 17.54 -2.34
C ALA A 275 -9.83 16.68 -3.61
N VAL A 276 -9.10 15.56 -3.56
CA VAL A 276 -8.80 14.74 -4.74
C VAL A 276 -8.61 13.27 -4.35
N ARG A 277 -8.99 12.37 -5.26
CA ARG A 277 -8.80 10.91 -5.13
C ARG A 277 -7.44 10.43 -5.63
N ALA A 278 -6.82 11.18 -6.54
CA ALA A 278 -5.54 10.85 -7.14
C ALA A 278 -4.46 11.87 -6.73
N ILE A 279 -3.84 11.62 -5.57
CA ILE A 279 -2.84 12.56 -5.00
C ILE A 279 -1.47 12.55 -5.66
N GLY A 280 -1.21 11.60 -6.57
CA GLY A 280 0.10 11.39 -7.18
C GLY A 280 0.57 12.62 -7.97
N LEU A 281 -0.15 13.00 -9.02
CA LEU A 281 0.19 14.15 -9.87
C LEU A 281 -0.03 15.48 -9.13
N THR A 282 -1.17 15.64 -8.47
CA THR A 282 -1.56 16.86 -7.75
C THR A 282 -0.56 17.26 -6.67
N GLY A 283 -0.03 16.29 -5.91
CA GLY A 283 0.99 16.50 -4.88
C GLY A 283 2.30 17.09 -5.41
N TYR A 284 2.70 16.73 -6.63
CA TYR A 284 3.88 17.32 -7.27
C TYR A 284 3.57 18.66 -7.96
N SER A 285 2.33 18.90 -8.36
CA SER A 285 1.96 20.07 -9.17
C SER A 285 1.77 21.36 -8.34
N TYR A 286 0.98 21.32 -7.27
CA TYR A 286 0.43 22.54 -6.63
C TYR A 286 1.37 23.27 -5.65
N GLY A 287 2.57 22.76 -5.39
CA GLY A 287 3.54 23.37 -4.47
C GLY A 287 3.08 23.33 -3.00
N VAL A 288 3.84 23.98 -2.11
CA VAL A 288 3.63 23.90 -0.64
C VAL A 288 2.60 24.86 -0.09
N ALA A 289 2.04 25.74 -0.93
CA ALA A 289 1.05 26.74 -0.55
C ALA A 289 -0.41 26.26 -0.77
N VAL A 290 -0.58 24.98 -1.09
CA VAL A 290 -1.87 24.33 -1.32
C VAL A 290 -1.93 23.10 -0.42
N ASP A 291 -3.02 22.95 0.33
CA ASP A 291 -3.27 21.75 1.11
C ASP A 291 -4.01 20.72 0.23
N ILE A 292 -3.66 19.45 0.37
CA ILE A 292 -4.26 18.37 -0.41
C ILE A 292 -5.05 17.48 0.55
N LEU A 293 -6.36 17.49 0.37
CA LEU A 293 -7.25 16.59 1.07
C LEU A 293 -7.37 15.29 0.26
N ASP A 294 -6.63 14.27 0.68
CA ASP A 294 -6.67 12.95 0.06
C ASP A 294 -7.93 12.18 0.46
N LEU A 295 -8.83 11.99 -0.50
CA LEU A 295 -10.11 11.33 -0.28
C LEU A 295 -10.01 9.80 -0.26
N HIS A 296 -8.84 9.21 -0.52
CA HIS A 296 -8.60 7.76 -0.36
C HIS A 296 -7.69 7.42 0.82
N GLY A 297 -7.25 8.41 1.59
CA GLY A 297 -6.47 8.17 2.80
C GLY A 297 -5.07 7.60 2.57
N LEU A 298 -4.50 7.72 1.37
CA LEU A 298 -3.09 7.38 1.13
C LEU A 298 -2.16 8.34 1.89
N ALA A 299 -2.52 9.61 1.99
CA ALA A 299 -1.80 10.64 2.73
C ALA A 299 -2.60 11.21 3.93
N ASP A 300 -3.91 11.04 3.98
CA ASP A 300 -4.77 11.60 5.04
C ASP A 300 -5.01 10.57 6.17
N PRO A 301 -4.49 10.80 7.40
CA PRO A 301 -4.69 9.89 8.53
C PRO A 301 -6.13 9.80 9.02
N LEU A 302 -7.00 10.77 8.70
CA LEU A 302 -8.40 10.62 9.09
C LEU A 302 -9.05 9.53 8.21
N THR A 303 -8.93 9.71 6.91
CA THR A 303 -9.56 8.85 5.91
C THR A 303 -8.97 7.43 5.94
N SER A 304 -7.66 7.28 6.16
CA SER A 304 -7.02 5.96 6.20
C SER A 304 -7.57 5.07 7.33
N HIS A 305 -8.02 5.68 8.42
CA HIS A 305 -8.49 5.04 9.64
C HIS A 305 -10.00 4.76 9.69
N LEU A 306 -10.77 5.17 8.67
CA LEU A 306 -12.17 4.75 8.55
C LEU A 306 -12.26 3.22 8.50
N LEU A 307 -13.27 2.65 9.14
CA LEU A 307 -13.59 1.23 9.02
C LEU A 307 -14.03 0.93 7.60
N LEU A 308 -13.59 -0.20 7.06
CA LEU A 308 -14.06 -0.68 5.77
C LEU A 308 -15.23 -1.62 5.99
N GLU A 309 -16.44 -1.14 5.72
CA GLU A 309 -17.67 -1.92 5.92
C GLU A 309 -17.97 -2.84 4.73
N THR A 310 -17.79 -2.32 3.51
CA THR A 310 -18.10 -3.05 2.28
C THR A 310 -16.88 -3.10 1.36
N ARG A 311 -16.59 -4.28 0.83
CA ARG A 311 -15.53 -4.49 -0.14
C ARG A 311 -15.92 -3.95 -1.52
N GLY A 312 -14.99 -3.25 -2.16
CA GLY A 312 -15.21 -2.54 -3.42
C GLY A 312 -13.99 -2.62 -4.34
N TYR A 313 -13.70 -1.54 -5.07
CA TYR A 313 -12.54 -1.52 -5.95
C TYR A 313 -11.23 -1.60 -5.14
N PRO A 314 -10.42 -2.67 -5.28
CA PRO A 314 -9.30 -2.91 -4.37
C PRO A 314 -8.36 -1.70 -4.24
N GLY A 315 -8.14 -1.28 -3.00
CA GLY A 315 -7.26 -0.17 -2.68
C GLY A 315 -7.81 1.23 -2.93
N HIS A 316 -9.10 1.36 -3.27
CA HIS A 316 -9.84 2.64 -3.34
C HIS A 316 -11.19 2.54 -2.62
N GLU A 317 -11.22 1.75 -1.55
CA GLU A 317 -12.48 1.34 -0.90
C GLU A 317 -12.90 2.29 0.22
N LYS A 318 -11.97 3.09 0.76
CA LYS A 318 -12.26 4.10 1.78
C LYS A 318 -12.43 5.46 1.14
N THR A 319 -13.52 6.14 1.49
CA THR A 319 -13.80 7.52 1.13
C THR A 319 -14.50 8.17 2.34
N PRO A 320 -14.09 9.38 2.78
CA PRO A 320 -14.70 9.99 3.95
C PRO A 320 -16.09 10.54 3.59
N PRO A 321 -17.14 10.23 4.38
CA PRO A 321 -18.45 10.85 4.23
C PRO A 321 -18.37 12.38 4.33
N ALA A 322 -19.29 13.07 3.65
CA ALA A 322 -19.29 14.53 3.59
C ALA A 322 -19.25 15.24 4.98
N PRO A 323 -19.93 14.75 6.04
CA PRO A 323 -19.84 15.34 7.39
C PRO A 323 -18.40 15.44 7.95
N TRP A 324 -17.54 14.46 7.69
CA TRP A 324 -16.14 14.49 8.15
C TRP A 324 -15.31 15.56 7.44
N ILE A 325 -15.58 15.77 6.16
CA ILE A 325 -14.94 16.85 5.38
C ILE A 325 -15.42 18.20 5.89
N ALA A 326 -16.74 18.33 6.12
CA ALA A 326 -17.35 19.55 6.60
C ALA A 326 -16.80 19.98 7.97
N ALA A 327 -16.75 19.05 8.93
CA ALA A 327 -16.24 19.28 10.28
C ALA A 327 -14.76 19.74 10.32
N ARG A 328 -13.98 19.45 9.28
CA ARG A 328 -12.56 19.86 9.18
C ARG A 328 -12.36 21.22 8.56
N LEU A 329 -13.27 21.66 7.69
CA LEU A 329 -13.03 22.77 6.78
C LEU A 329 -13.99 23.94 6.98
N PHE A 330 -15.05 23.77 7.76
CA PHE A 330 -16.10 24.78 7.94
C PHE A 330 -16.40 24.98 9.43
N ASP A 331 -16.28 26.22 9.92
CA ASP A 331 -16.61 26.55 11.31
C ASP A 331 -18.12 26.55 11.58
N ARG A 332 -18.91 26.85 10.53
CA ARG A 332 -20.37 26.85 10.53
C ARG A 332 -20.86 26.31 9.19
N PRO A 333 -21.06 24.99 9.06
CA PRO A 333 -21.69 24.44 7.88
C PRO A 333 -23.12 25.00 7.77
N GLU A 334 -23.43 25.70 6.68
CA GLU A 334 -24.79 26.17 6.37
C GLU A 334 -25.36 25.37 5.19
N LEU A 335 -26.68 25.19 5.14
CA LEU A 335 -27.32 24.58 3.96
C LEU A 335 -27.21 25.55 2.77
N PRO A 336 -26.84 25.07 1.56
CA PRO A 336 -26.91 23.69 1.07
C PRO A 336 -25.54 22.99 0.91
N LEU A 337 -24.59 23.18 1.84
CA LEU A 337 -23.22 22.66 1.75
C LEU A 337 -23.12 21.14 1.45
N ALA A 338 -24.04 20.34 1.98
CA ALA A 338 -24.10 18.88 1.78
C ALA A 338 -24.08 18.48 0.30
N GLN A 339 -24.80 19.21 -0.56
CA GLN A 339 -24.89 18.91 -2.00
C GLN A 339 -23.67 19.40 -2.78
N GLN A 340 -22.89 20.32 -2.21
CA GLN A 340 -21.80 21.01 -2.91
C GLN A 340 -20.42 20.40 -2.63
N ILE A 341 -20.27 19.61 -1.58
CA ILE A 341 -19.01 18.91 -1.23
C ILE A 341 -18.93 17.51 -1.87
N LEU A 342 -20.03 16.98 -2.39
CA LEU A 342 -20.06 15.68 -3.05
C LEU A 342 -19.34 15.76 -4.40
N LEU A 343 -18.28 14.95 -4.56
CA LEU A 343 -17.73 14.71 -5.90
C LEU A 343 -18.74 13.91 -6.73
N PRO A 344 -18.92 14.23 -8.04
CA PRO A 344 -19.89 13.56 -8.92
C PRO A 344 -19.76 12.03 -9.02
N ASP A 345 -18.59 11.48 -8.68
CA ASP A 345 -18.24 10.05 -8.70
C ASP A 345 -18.26 9.39 -7.30
N GLN A 346 -18.73 10.09 -6.27
CA GLN A 346 -19.01 9.52 -4.93
C GLN A 346 -20.22 8.56 -4.96
N VAL A 347 -20.95 8.49 -6.07
CA VAL A 347 -22.13 7.64 -6.27
C VAL A 347 -21.80 6.14 -6.15
N SER A 348 -20.53 5.72 -6.19
CA SER A 348 -20.18 4.30 -6.21
C SER A 348 -20.03 3.61 -4.84
N LEU A 349 -20.12 4.30 -3.70
CA LEU A 349 -20.19 3.65 -2.38
C LEU A 349 -21.10 4.46 -1.44
N GLY A 350 -22.33 3.99 -1.27
CA GLY A 350 -23.30 4.47 -0.27
C GLY A 350 -24.23 5.58 -0.76
N GLU A 351 -25.46 5.22 -1.09
CA GLU A 351 -26.55 6.13 -1.49
C GLU A 351 -27.04 7.08 -0.35
N ASP A 352 -26.44 7.06 0.84
CA ASP A 352 -26.96 7.78 2.02
C ASP A 352 -25.97 8.83 2.56
N ASN A 353 -25.44 9.71 1.71
CA ASN A 353 -24.85 10.94 2.26
C ASN A 353 -25.99 11.78 2.85
N PRO A 354 -25.97 12.10 4.15
CA PRO A 354 -27.06 12.83 4.78
C PRO A 354 -27.20 14.20 4.13
N VAL A 355 -28.43 14.67 3.99
CA VAL A 355 -28.77 15.99 3.43
C VAL A 355 -29.63 16.78 4.42
N GLY A 356 -29.70 18.10 4.25
CA GLY A 356 -30.55 18.93 5.10
C GLY A 356 -30.10 18.94 6.57
N ILE A 357 -31.04 18.80 7.49
CA ILE A 357 -30.77 18.86 8.94
C ILE A 357 -29.88 17.69 9.39
N GLU A 358 -30.09 16.50 8.84
CA GLU A 358 -29.30 15.31 9.18
C GLU A 358 -27.81 15.52 8.88
N PHE A 359 -27.48 16.21 7.76
CA PHE A 359 -26.11 16.56 7.45
C PHE A 359 -25.47 17.46 8.51
N LEU A 360 -26.21 18.48 8.95
CA LEU A 360 -25.74 19.41 9.97
C LEU A 360 -25.52 18.68 11.30
N GLU A 361 -26.46 17.82 11.68
CA GLU A 361 -26.36 16.99 12.88
C GLU A 361 -25.13 16.07 12.82
N GLN A 362 -24.97 15.30 11.75
CA GLN A 362 -23.82 14.43 11.56
C GLN A 362 -22.49 15.20 11.51
N THR A 363 -22.50 16.44 11.00
CA THR A 363 -21.31 17.29 11.01
C THR A 363 -20.96 17.72 12.43
N ARG A 364 -21.94 18.05 13.28
CA ARG A 364 -21.71 18.33 14.71
C ARG A 364 -21.22 17.11 15.48
N TRP A 365 -21.74 15.93 15.16
CA TRP A 365 -21.19 14.67 15.69
C TRP A 365 -19.73 14.48 15.26
N ALA A 366 -19.39 14.77 14.00
CA ALA A 366 -18.02 14.67 13.49
C ALA A 366 -17.08 15.66 14.17
N GLU A 367 -17.50 16.92 14.37
CA GLU A 367 -16.73 17.93 15.13
C GLU A 367 -16.40 17.42 16.54
N ALA A 368 -17.41 16.91 17.24
CA ALA A 368 -17.25 16.34 18.59
C ALA A 368 -16.35 15.09 18.57
N ALA A 369 -16.50 14.20 17.60
CA ALA A 369 -15.67 13.00 17.45
C ALA A 369 -14.19 13.35 17.20
N LEU A 370 -13.92 14.33 16.32
CA LEU A 370 -12.56 14.83 16.06
C LEU A 370 -11.92 15.44 17.31
N ALA A 371 -12.72 15.93 18.26
CA ALA A 371 -12.26 16.43 19.55
C ALA A 371 -11.96 15.32 20.58
N CYS A 372 -12.34 14.07 20.32
CA CYS A 372 -12.01 12.96 21.22
C CYS A 372 -10.50 12.79 21.39
N PRO A 373 -9.98 12.54 22.62
CA PRO A 373 -8.54 12.48 22.88
C PRO A 373 -7.77 11.48 22.01
N ALA A 374 -8.43 10.38 21.59
CA ALA A 374 -7.81 9.39 20.73
C ALA A 374 -7.61 9.88 19.30
N MET A 375 -8.62 10.52 18.71
CA MET A 375 -8.55 11.08 17.35
C MET A 375 -7.63 12.31 17.30
N GLN A 376 -7.70 13.19 18.32
CA GLN A 376 -6.78 14.32 18.44
C GLN A 376 -5.32 13.88 18.48
N ARG A 377 -4.99 12.83 19.24
CA ARG A 377 -3.62 12.30 19.31
C ARG A 377 -3.09 11.87 17.94
N LEU A 378 -3.90 11.16 17.16
CA LEU A 378 -3.52 10.72 15.82
C LEU A 378 -3.32 11.90 14.86
N GLN A 379 -4.21 12.89 14.92
CA GLN A 379 -4.05 14.10 14.11
C GLN A 379 -2.79 14.88 14.49
N GLN A 380 -2.57 15.11 15.79
CA GLN A 380 -1.37 15.80 16.30
C GLN A 380 -0.08 15.07 15.93
N ALA A 381 -0.09 13.74 15.86
CA ALA A 381 1.09 12.95 15.51
C ALA A 381 1.66 13.29 14.12
N SER A 382 0.80 13.76 13.20
CA SER A 382 1.16 14.12 11.82
C SER A 382 1.13 15.62 11.53
N ARG A 383 0.31 16.40 12.26
CA ARG A 383 0.10 17.83 12.00
C ARG A 383 0.92 18.77 12.87
N ASP A 384 1.23 18.37 14.10
CA ASP A 384 1.99 19.25 14.99
C ASP A 384 3.43 19.37 14.54
N ARG A 385 4.08 20.48 14.92
CA ARG A 385 5.51 20.64 14.72
C ARG A 385 6.27 19.49 15.37
N LEU A 386 7.12 18.81 14.59
CA LEU A 386 7.92 17.68 15.05
C LEU A 386 9.05 18.13 16.00
N SER A 387 8.73 18.26 17.29
CA SER A 387 9.70 18.45 18.36
C SER A 387 10.33 17.11 18.79
N TRP A 388 11.40 17.14 19.58
CA TRP A 388 12.02 15.93 20.10
C TRP A 388 11.06 15.14 21.01
N SER A 389 10.28 15.83 21.85
CA SER A 389 9.26 15.20 22.69
C SER A 389 8.14 14.58 21.87
N ARG A 390 7.68 15.26 20.80
CA ARG A 390 6.69 14.72 19.87
C ARG A 390 7.23 13.49 19.15
N PHE A 391 8.48 13.52 18.69
CA PHE A 391 9.12 12.39 18.03
C PHE A 391 9.14 11.12 18.92
N ILE A 392 9.48 11.25 20.22
CA ILE A 392 9.42 10.10 21.13
C ILE A 392 8.01 9.65 21.44
N SER A 393 7.09 10.60 21.68
CA SER A 393 5.69 10.26 21.89
C SER A 393 5.14 9.49 20.68
N ASN A 394 5.45 9.94 19.47
CA ASN A 394 5.10 9.27 18.22
C ASN A 394 5.66 7.84 18.15
N ILE A 395 6.91 7.60 18.57
CA ILE A 395 7.46 6.23 18.65
C ILE A 395 6.58 5.36 19.54
N TRP A 396 6.26 5.82 20.74
CA TRP A 396 5.50 5.04 21.72
C TRP A 396 4.04 4.82 21.33
N GLU A 397 3.38 5.84 20.78
CA GLU A 397 1.98 5.79 20.37
C GLU A 397 1.78 5.06 19.03
N SER A 398 2.84 4.89 18.24
CA SER A 398 2.74 4.32 16.89
C SER A 398 2.02 2.97 16.80
N PRO A 399 2.18 1.99 17.72
CA PRO A 399 1.43 0.73 17.65
C PRO A 399 -0.08 0.96 17.83
N ARG A 400 -0.46 1.80 18.80
CA ARG A 400 -1.87 2.13 19.10
C ARG A 400 -2.50 2.91 17.95
N ASN A 401 -1.79 3.91 17.45
CA ASN A 401 -2.24 4.70 16.31
C ASN A 401 -2.47 3.80 15.09
N THR A 402 -1.57 2.86 14.78
CA THR A 402 -1.67 1.99 13.60
C THR A 402 -2.93 1.11 13.57
N VAL A 403 -3.34 0.57 14.72
CA VAL A 403 -4.47 -0.37 14.82
C VAL A 403 -5.81 0.31 15.00
N MET A 404 -5.82 1.60 15.35
CA MET A 404 -7.05 2.36 15.55
C MET A 404 -7.88 2.36 14.26
N ARG A 405 -9.19 2.19 14.37
CA ARG A 405 -10.15 2.40 13.29
C ARG A 405 -11.39 3.07 13.88
N TRP A 406 -12.21 3.72 13.06
CA TRP A 406 -13.49 4.27 13.51
C TRP A 406 -14.58 4.13 12.45
N PRO A 407 -15.86 4.04 12.87
CA PRO A 407 -17.00 3.98 11.98
C PRO A 407 -17.04 5.16 10.99
N GLU A 408 -17.64 4.92 9.83
CA GLU A 408 -17.93 6.00 8.89
C GLU A 408 -18.98 6.96 9.45
N ASN A 409 -19.93 6.45 10.26
CA ASN A 409 -20.92 7.25 10.96
C ASN A 409 -20.28 8.07 12.11
N PRO A 410 -20.32 9.41 12.05
CA PRO A 410 -19.73 10.27 13.08
C PRO A 410 -20.27 10.07 14.50
N ARG A 411 -21.56 9.78 14.65
CA ARG A 411 -22.17 9.54 15.96
C ARG A 411 -21.63 8.27 16.59
N ASP A 412 -21.53 7.19 15.83
CA ASP A 412 -20.98 5.93 16.31
C ASP A 412 -19.50 6.09 16.67
N ALA A 413 -18.74 6.82 15.85
CA ALA A 413 -17.35 7.16 16.15
C ALA A 413 -17.22 7.99 17.46
N TYR A 414 -18.08 8.97 17.69
CA TYR A 414 -18.10 9.70 18.96
C TYR A 414 -18.37 8.76 20.14
N HIS A 415 -19.38 7.90 20.05
CA HIS A 415 -19.72 6.99 21.14
C HIS A 415 -18.60 6.00 21.44
N GLU A 416 -17.88 5.52 20.41
CA GLU A 416 -16.73 4.64 20.59
C GLU A 416 -15.55 5.32 21.30
N PHE A 417 -15.26 6.59 21.01
CA PHE A 417 -14.03 7.27 21.47
C PHE A 417 -14.20 8.31 22.58
N CYS A 418 -15.40 8.86 22.75
CA CYS A 418 -15.76 9.86 23.76
C CYS A 418 -16.78 9.35 24.79
N GLY A 419 -17.52 8.28 24.48
CA GLY A 419 -18.49 7.65 25.38
C GLY A 419 -19.95 8.00 25.07
N GLU A 420 -20.84 7.54 25.94
CA GLU A 420 -22.29 7.71 25.79
C GLU A 420 -22.75 9.14 26.05
N GLY A 421 -23.79 9.58 25.35
CA GLY A 421 -24.44 10.88 25.53
C GLY A 421 -24.26 11.86 24.36
N GLU A 422 -25.01 12.96 24.42
CA GLU A 422 -25.04 13.97 23.36
C GLU A 422 -24.00 15.08 23.63
N PRO A 423 -23.09 15.36 22.68
CA PRO A 423 -22.10 16.41 22.82
C PRO A 423 -22.75 17.80 22.66
N ARG A 424 -22.08 18.83 23.19
CA ARG A 424 -22.60 20.22 23.18
C ARG A 424 -22.81 20.74 21.76
N GLU A 425 -21.96 20.32 20.84
CA GLU A 425 -21.97 20.64 19.43
C GLU A 425 -23.31 20.25 18.80
N VAL A 426 -23.82 19.06 19.12
CA VAL A 426 -25.11 18.54 18.61
C VAL A 426 -26.28 19.19 19.35
N ALA A 427 -26.20 19.28 20.68
CA ALA A 427 -27.23 19.90 21.50
C ALA A 427 -27.49 21.37 21.12
N SER A 428 -26.52 22.07 20.53
CA SER A 428 -26.66 23.45 20.07
C SER A 428 -27.50 23.64 18.81
N LEU A 429 -27.90 22.55 18.14
CA LEU A 429 -28.77 22.58 16.97
C LEU A 429 -30.27 22.68 17.32
N TYR A 430 -30.62 22.36 18.57
CA TYR A 430 -31.98 22.32 19.11
C TYR A 430 -32.18 23.42 20.16
#